data_AF-A0A1X7VJP2-F1
#
_entry.id   AF-A0A1X7VJP2-F1
#
_cell.length_a   1.000
_cell.length_b   1.000
_cell.length_c   1.000
_cell.angle_alpha   90.00
_cell.angle_beta   90.00
_cell.angle_gamma   90.00
#
_symmetry.space_group_name_H-M   'P 1'
#
loop_
_entity.id
_entity.type
_entity.pdbx_description
1 polymer ?
#
loop_
_entity_poly.entity_id
_entity_poly.type
_entity_poly.pdbx_seq_one_letter_code
_entity_poly.pdbx_strand_id
1 'polypeptide(L)'
;MATNLARDIEMILDDIYALCYKPKEDIGKWMGREGVLGNFTDHDCPKCSNGRMRLARDASYSRDLMVWKCLDHKTCNKKVSIRRGTWFERSHLSLEQILKLTYYWVRHIKQALIMRECHIGSNSTIVDWCYFAREVCLSVLERERESASRRTWESGEDRRVKVWQKEV
;
A
#
# COMPACT_ATOMS: atom_id res chain seq x y z
N MET A 1 19.45 -14.89 7.65
CA MET A 1 18.77 -13.70 7.09
C MET A 1 17.68 -13.34 8.07
N ALA A 2 17.85 -12.24 8.81
CA ALA A 2 16.96 -11.85 9.89
C ALA A 2 15.57 -11.56 9.33
N THR A 3 14.60 -12.37 9.72
CA THR A 3 13.17 -12.08 9.59
C THR A 3 12.92 -10.73 10.24
N ASN A 4 12.27 -9.83 9.50
CA ASN A 4 11.89 -8.50 9.96
C ASN A 4 10.73 -8.60 10.97
N LEU A 5 10.93 -9.32 12.07
CA LEU A 5 10.03 -9.49 13.23
C LEU A 5 10.10 -8.27 14.16
N ALA A 6 10.29 -7.08 13.61
CA ALA A 6 10.49 -5.86 14.38
C ALA A 6 9.55 -4.76 13.91
N ARG A 7 8.25 -4.95 14.20
CA ARG A 7 7.27 -3.97 14.72
C ARG A 7 5.85 -4.54 14.58
N ASP A 8 5.56 -5.63 15.29
CA ASP A 8 4.18 -6.02 15.57
C ASP A 8 3.59 -5.09 16.66
N ILE A 9 3.62 -3.78 16.41
CA ILE A 9 2.78 -2.86 17.19
C ILE A 9 1.41 -2.96 16.52
N GLU A 10 0.59 -3.85 17.06
CA GLU A 10 -0.83 -3.91 16.72
C GLU A 10 -1.42 -2.54 17.07
N MET A 11 -1.67 -1.70 16.06
CA MET A 11 -2.26 -0.39 16.28
C MET A 11 -3.62 -0.57 16.95
N ILE A 12 -3.88 0.16 18.02
CA ILE A 12 -5.20 0.25 18.62
C ILE A 12 -5.99 1.40 17.99
N LEU A 13 -7.28 1.48 18.35
CA LEU A 13 -8.18 2.52 17.85
C LEU A 13 -7.61 3.94 18.10
N ASP A 14 -7.07 4.17 19.29
CA ASP A 14 -6.50 5.46 19.67
C ASP A 14 -5.29 5.84 18.80
N ASP A 15 -4.45 4.88 18.41
CA ASP A 15 -3.31 5.13 17.52
C ASP A 15 -3.79 5.58 16.12
N ILE A 16 -4.84 4.93 15.61
CA ILE A 16 -5.46 5.27 14.32
C ILE A 16 -6.02 6.69 14.36
N TYR A 17 -6.72 7.04 15.44
CA TYR A 17 -7.29 8.38 15.59
C TYR A 17 -6.20 9.43 15.82
N ALA A 18 -5.19 9.14 16.62
CA ALA A 18 -4.03 10.01 16.82
C ALA A 18 -3.29 10.30 15.50
N LEU A 19 -3.21 9.32 14.58
CA LEU A 19 -2.71 9.53 13.23
C LEU A 19 -3.67 10.38 12.39
N CYS A 20 -4.98 10.09 12.44
CA CYS A 20 -6.01 10.80 11.66
C CYS A 20 -6.25 12.25 12.12
N TYR A 21 -5.85 12.63 13.33
CA TYR A 21 -5.90 14.02 13.81
C TYR A 21 -4.73 14.88 13.32
N LYS A 22 -3.71 14.27 12.68
CA LYS A 22 -2.60 15.00 12.09
C LYS A 22 -3.01 15.64 10.76
N PRO A 23 -2.26 16.65 10.26
CA PRO A 23 -2.43 17.15 8.90
C PRO A 23 -2.37 16.02 7.87
N LYS A 24 -3.16 16.13 6.79
CA LYS A 24 -3.26 15.09 5.74
C LYS A 24 -1.90 14.72 5.14
N GLU A 25 -1.00 15.70 5.04
CA GLU A 25 0.36 15.49 4.58
C GLU A 25 1.12 14.50 5.48
N ASP A 26 0.90 14.56 6.80
CA ASP A 26 1.59 13.67 7.74
C ASP A 26 1.01 12.26 7.73
N ILE A 27 -0.29 12.12 7.47
CA ILE A 27 -0.93 10.82 7.21
C ILE A 27 -0.30 10.18 5.97
N GLY A 28 -0.23 10.93 4.86
CA GLY A 28 0.39 10.42 3.64
C GLY A 28 1.89 10.14 3.78
N LYS A 29 2.65 10.95 4.54
CA LYS A 29 4.05 10.64 4.85
C LYS A 29 4.17 9.36 5.68
N TRP A 30 3.31 9.15 6.67
CA TRP A 30 3.28 7.93 7.46
C TRP A 30 3.00 6.72 6.57
N MET A 31 1.92 6.76 5.78
CA MET A 31 1.57 5.69 4.84
C MET A 31 2.66 5.44 3.79
N GLY A 32 3.39 6.48 3.37
CA GLY A 32 4.56 6.35 2.51
C GLY A 32 5.72 5.61 3.17
N ARG A 33 5.99 5.86 4.46
CA ARG A 33 7.01 5.13 5.23
C ARG A 33 6.63 3.66 5.46
N GLU A 34 5.35 3.37 5.66
CA GLU A 34 4.83 2.00 5.73
C GLU A 34 4.81 1.29 4.35
N GLY A 35 5.18 1.98 3.27
CA GLY A 35 5.29 1.39 1.94
C GLY A 35 3.95 1.11 1.25
N VAL A 36 2.83 1.61 1.77
CA VAL A 36 1.49 1.38 1.20
C VAL A 36 1.09 2.42 0.14
N LEU A 37 1.86 3.50 0.02
CA LEU A 37 1.72 4.51 -1.03
C LEU A 37 2.81 4.39 -2.10
N GLY A 38 2.52 4.93 -3.28
CA GLY A 38 3.43 4.91 -4.41
C GLY A 38 4.67 5.73 -4.08
N ASN A 39 5.83 5.08 -4.15
CA ASN A 39 7.11 5.71 -3.93
C ASN A 39 7.80 5.95 -5.27
N PHE A 40 8.00 7.21 -5.63
CA PHE A 40 8.75 7.61 -6.82
C PHE A 40 10.06 8.30 -6.46
N THR A 41 10.55 8.10 -5.23
CA THR A 41 11.91 8.50 -4.86
C THR A 41 12.87 7.84 -5.83
N ASP A 42 13.76 8.63 -6.40
CA ASP A 42 14.74 8.16 -7.38
C ASP A 42 14.19 7.62 -8.70
N HIS A 43 12.92 7.84 -9.01
CA HIS A 43 12.36 7.55 -10.32
C HIS A 43 12.52 8.72 -11.29
N ASP A 44 12.84 8.40 -12.53
CA ASP A 44 12.77 9.34 -13.64
C ASP A 44 11.31 9.61 -14.01
N CYS A 45 11.07 10.81 -14.51
CA CYS A 45 9.75 11.27 -14.87
C CYS A 45 9.20 10.41 -16.00
N PRO A 46 8.02 9.79 -15.84
CA PRO A 46 7.45 8.89 -16.85
C PRO A 46 7.01 9.62 -18.13
N LYS A 47 7.11 10.95 -18.18
CA LYS A 47 6.77 11.76 -19.37
C LYS A 47 8.01 12.17 -20.16
N CYS A 48 9.05 12.70 -19.51
CA CYS A 48 10.20 13.27 -20.20
C CYS A 48 11.48 12.45 -20.06
N SER A 49 11.52 11.45 -19.17
CA SER A 49 12.68 10.61 -18.86
C SER A 49 13.96 11.33 -18.41
N ASN A 50 13.99 12.67 -18.41
CA ASN A 50 15.14 13.50 -18.05
C ASN A 50 15.02 14.11 -16.64
N GLY A 51 13.80 14.38 -16.19
CA GLY A 51 13.56 15.00 -14.89
C GLY A 51 13.34 13.95 -13.79
N ARG A 52 13.90 14.16 -12.61
CA ARG A 52 13.63 13.31 -11.44
C ARG A 52 12.27 13.66 -10.81
N MET A 53 11.63 12.68 -10.19
CA MET A 53 10.39 12.89 -9.44
C MET A 53 10.69 13.29 -7.99
N ARG A 54 9.96 14.28 -7.46
CA ARG A 54 10.04 14.70 -6.05
C ARG A 54 8.65 14.85 -5.45
N LEU A 55 8.50 14.45 -4.19
CA LEU A 55 7.29 14.68 -3.42
C LEU A 55 7.12 16.18 -3.12
N ALA A 56 5.97 16.73 -3.46
CA ALA A 56 5.63 18.13 -3.27
C ALA A 56 4.18 18.29 -2.81
N ARG A 57 3.91 19.39 -2.12
CA ARG A 57 2.55 19.79 -1.77
C ARG A 57 1.82 20.37 -2.98
N ASP A 58 0.60 19.91 -3.24
CA ASP A 58 -0.26 20.44 -4.30
C ASP A 58 -1.74 20.18 -3.98
N ALA A 59 -2.38 21.14 -3.32
CA ALA A 59 -3.79 21.09 -2.96
C ALA A 59 -4.74 21.24 -4.15
N SER A 60 -4.26 21.79 -5.28
CA SER A 60 -5.08 21.99 -6.49
C SER A 60 -5.22 20.71 -7.31
N TYR A 61 -4.21 19.83 -7.26
CA TYR A 61 -4.18 18.59 -8.02
C TYR A 61 -4.67 17.38 -7.22
N SER A 62 -4.33 17.32 -5.93
CA SER A 62 -4.55 16.13 -5.10
C SER A 62 -5.34 16.45 -3.85
N ARG A 63 -6.36 15.64 -3.59
CA ARG A 63 -7.13 15.68 -2.34
C ARG A 63 -6.32 15.25 -1.11
N ASP A 64 -5.21 14.55 -1.33
CA ASP A 64 -4.25 14.15 -0.31
C ASP A 64 -3.19 15.24 -0.06
N LEU A 65 -3.32 16.39 -0.73
CA LEU A 65 -2.44 17.55 -0.66
C LEU A 65 -1.00 17.31 -1.13
N MET A 66 -0.66 16.09 -1.56
CA MET A 66 0.68 15.72 -1.99
C MET A 66 0.66 15.00 -3.34
N VAL A 67 1.72 15.23 -4.11
CA VAL A 67 1.96 14.65 -5.44
C VAL A 67 3.45 14.40 -5.65
N TRP A 68 3.77 13.46 -6.53
CA TRP A 68 5.09 13.37 -7.14
C TRP A 68 5.15 14.29 -8.35
N LYS A 69 6.07 15.26 -8.36
CA LYS A 69 6.24 16.26 -9.43
C LYS A 69 7.61 16.10 -10.09
N CYS A 70 7.64 16.20 -11.41
CA CYS A 70 8.88 16.26 -12.18
C CYS A 70 9.66 17.54 -11.85
N LEU A 71 10.96 17.42 -11.55
CA LEU A 71 11.85 18.54 -11.22
C LEU A 71 12.33 19.35 -12.43
N ASP A 72 12.26 18.80 -13.64
CA ASP A 72 12.53 19.57 -14.86
C ASP A 72 11.34 20.48 -15.20
N HIS A 73 11.15 21.53 -14.40
CA HIS A 73 10.04 22.47 -14.54
C HIS A 73 10.09 23.31 -15.82
N LYS A 74 11.24 23.36 -16.51
CA LYS A 74 11.39 24.14 -17.74
C LYS A 74 10.70 23.45 -18.92
N THR A 75 10.84 22.13 -19.00
CA THR A 75 10.30 21.35 -20.13
C THR A 75 9.12 20.45 -19.73
N CYS A 76 8.91 20.23 -18.42
CA CYS A 76 7.97 19.25 -17.93
C CYS A 76 7.23 19.68 -16.65
N ASN A 77 5.91 19.55 -16.68
CA ASN A 77 5.02 19.82 -15.56
C ASN A 77 4.30 18.56 -15.07
N LYS A 78 4.81 17.36 -15.38
CA LYS A 78 4.17 16.09 -15.03
C LYS A 78 4.02 15.98 -13.52
N LYS A 79 2.80 15.62 -13.10
CA LYS A 79 2.44 15.25 -11.74
C LYS A 79 1.92 13.82 -11.75
N VAL A 80 2.14 13.12 -10.64
CA VAL A 80 1.69 11.75 -10.40
C VAL A 80 1.12 11.71 -8.99
N SER A 81 -0.02 11.04 -8.81
CA SER A 81 -0.63 10.86 -7.50
C SER A 81 0.29 10.04 -6.59
N ILE A 82 0.31 10.35 -5.29
CA ILE A 82 0.97 9.49 -4.28
C ILE A 82 0.32 8.10 -4.18
N ARG A 83 -0.88 7.93 -4.73
CA ARG A 83 -1.60 6.65 -4.79
C ARG A 83 -1.27 5.81 -6.03
N ARG A 84 -0.50 6.36 -6.97
CA ARG A 84 -0.18 5.69 -8.25
C ARG A 84 0.56 4.39 -8.00
N GLY A 85 0.17 3.34 -8.73
CA GLY A 85 0.80 2.02 -8.64
C GLY A 85 0.49 1.28 -7.36
N THR A 86 -0.44 1.79 -6.54
CA THR A 86 -0.92 1.11 -5.35
C THR A 86 -2.41 0.84 -5.44
N TRP A 87 -2.85 0.03 -4.51
CA TRP A 87 -4.23 -0.32 -4.26
C TRP A 87 -5.16 0.88 -4.06
N PHE A 88 -4.62 2.06 -3.73
CA PHE A 88 -5.43 3.25 -3.50
C PHE A 88 -5.65 4.11 -4.77
N GLU A 89 -5.04 3.78 -5.91
CA GLU A 89 -4.95 4.67 -7.09
C GLU A 89 -6.30 5.20 -7.59
N ARG A 90 -7.34 4.37 -7.56
CA ARG A 90 -8.68 4.71 -8.06
C ARG A 90 -9.70 4.94 -6.95
N SER A 91 -9.26 4.91 -5.69
CA SER A 91 -10.16 5.08 -4.56
C SER A 91 -10.56 6.54 -4.37
N HIS A 92 -11.86 6.77 -4.21
CA HIS A 92 -12.42 8.07 -3.84
C HIS A 92 -12.43 8.31 -2.33
N LEU A 93 -11.97 7.37 -1.52
CA LEU A 93 -11.88 7.52 -0.07
C LEU A 93 -10.65 8.36 0.31
N SER A 94 -10.78 9.20 1.33
CA SER A 94 -9.63 9.90 1.92
C SER A 94 -8.66 8.92 2.57
N LEU A 95 -7.40 9.30 2.77
CA LEU A 95 -6.44 8.44 3.48
C LEU A 95 -6.90 8.12 4.91
N GLU A 96 -7.54 9.08 5.59
CA GLU A 96 -8.17 8.87 6.91
C GLU A 96 -9.28 7.81 6.87
N GLN A 97 -10.17 7.91 5.87
CA GLN A 97 -11.23 6.92 5.69
C GLN A 97 -10.63 5.55 5.43
N ILE A 98 -9.63 5.44 4.56
CA ILE A 98 -8.92 4.19 4.26
C ILE A 98 -8.36 3.56 5.54
N LEU A 99 -7.67 4.35 6.38
CA LEU A 99 -7.10 3.85 7.64
C LEU A 99 -8.18 3.33 8.60
N LYS A 100 -9.21 4.14 8.87
CA LYS A 100 -10.31 3.76 9.78
C LYS A 100 -11.09 2.56 9.26
N LEU A 101 -11.42 2.56 7.97
CA LEU A 101 -12.11 1.45 7.31
C LEU A 101 -11.33 0.15 7.43
N THR A 102 -10.04 0.18 7.14
CA THR A 102 -9.17 -1.00 7.21
C THR A 102 -9.08 -1.51 8.64
N TYR A 103 -8.86 -0.62 9.61
CA TYR A 103 -8.84 -0.98 11.02
C TYR A 103 -10.12 -1.69 11.46
N TYR A 104 -11.28 -1.09 11.18
CA TYR A 104 -12.56 -1.68 11.57
C TYR A 104 -12.87 -2.98 10.83
N TRP A 105 -12.46 -3.09 9.55
CA TRP A 105 -12.66 -4.30 8.77
C TRP A 105 -11.85 -5.48 9.33
N VAL A 106 -10.57 -5.27 9.69
CA VAL A 106 -9.72 -6.29 10.32
C VAL A 106 -10.30 -6.72 11.69
N ARG A 107 -10.94 -5.80 12.41
CA ARG A 107 -11.62 -6.08 13.68
C ARG A 107 -13.03 -6.69 13.52
N HIS A 108 -13.43 -7.07 12.31
CA HIS A 108 -14.74 -7.66 12.00
C HIS A 108 -15.95 -6.83 12.47
N ILE A 109 -15.82 -5.51 12.47
CA ILE A 109 -16.90 -4.61 12.86
C ILE A 109 -18.01 -4.62 11.78
N LYS A 110 -19.28 -4.53 12.21
CA LYS A 110 -20.43 -4.51 11.30
C LYS A 110 -20.36 -3.32 10.33
N GLN A 111 -20.58 -3.58 9.04
CA GLN A 111 -20.51 -2.57 7.98
C GLN A 111 -21.33 -1.31 8.26
N ALA A 112 -22.55 -1.45 8.78
CA ALA A 112 -23.40 -0.31 9.14
C ALA A 112 -22.74 0.62 10.18
N LEU A 113 -22.04 0.06 11.17
CA LEU A 113 -21.30 0.84 12.15
C LEU A 113 -20.08 1.51 11.51
N ILE A 114 -19.33 0.77 10.69
CA ILE A 114 -18.18 1.32 9.95
C ILE A 114 -18.62 2.51 9.08
N MET A 115 -19.73 2.37 8.36
CA MET A 115 -20.27 3.44 7.51
C MET A 115 -20.60 4.68 8.32
N ARG A 116 -21.25 4.52 9.48
CA ARG A 116 -21.54 5.62 10.40
C ARG A 116 -20.26 6.30 10.88
N GLU A 117 -19.31 5.55 11.43
CA GLU A 117 -18.08 6.10 12.02
C GLU A 117 -17.14 6.73 10.97
N CYS A 118 -17.12 6.18 9.75
CA CYS A 118 -16.27 6.66 8.66
C CYS A 118 -16.96 7.65 7.71
N HIS A 119 -18.21 8.05 8.03
CA HIS A 119 -19.02 8.98 7.22
C HIS A 119 -19.16 8.52 5.76
N ILE A 120 -19.46 7.24 5.56
CA ILE A 120 -19.67 6.64 4.23
C ILE A 120 -21.16 6.54 3.97
N GLY A 121 -21.64 7.36 3.04
CA GLY A 121 -23.07 7.38 2.69
C GLY A 121 -23.52 6.25 1.76
N SER A 122 -22.59 5.59 1.06
CA SER A 122 -22.93 4.56 0.07
C SER A 122 -22.67 3.14 0.57
N ASN A 123 -23.71 2.30 0.54
CA ASN A 123 -23.59 0.86 0.78
C ASN A 123 -22.65 0.19 -0.22
N SER A 124 -22.66 0.61 -1.49
CA SER A 124 -21.78 0.01 -2.50
C SER A 124 -20.32 0.28 -2.15
N THR A 125 -19.98 1.47 -1.65
CA THR A 125 -18.60 1.81 -1.28
C THR A 125 -18.06 0.94 -0.16
N ILE A 126 -18.85 0.63 0.89
CA ILE A 126 -18.36 -0.26 1.96
C ILE A 126 -18.23 -1.71 1.47
N VAL A 127 -19.16 -2.18 0.63
CA VAL A 127 -19.10 -3.52 0.05
C VAL A 127 -17.89 -3.67 -0.86
N ASP A 128 -17.66 -2.70 -1.75
CA ASP A 128 -16.50 -2.63 -2.64
C ASP A 128 -15.21 -2.60 -1.84
N TRP A 129 -15.14 -1.80 -0.77
CA TRP A 129 -13.97 -1.77 0.11
C TRP A 129 -13.72 -3.12 0.79
N CYS A 130 -14.77 -3.77 1.30
CA CYS A 130 -14.63 -5.09 1.93
C CYS A 130 -14.17 -6.15 0.92
N TYR A 131 -14.69 -6.12 -0.31
CA TYR A 131 -14.26 -6.99 -1.39
C TYR A 131 -12.78 -6.73 -1.69
N PHE A 132 -12.43 -5.46 -1.86
CA PHE A 132 -11.07 -5.02 -2.13
C PHE A 132 -10.06 -5.48 -1.07
N ALA A 133 -10.41 -5.36 0.22
CA ALA A 133 -9.57 -5.84 1.31
C ALA A 133 -9.38 -7.37 1.29
N ARG A 134 -10.39 -8.14 0.87
CA ARG A 134 -10.26 -9.60 0.69
C ARG A 134 -9.32 -9.95 -0.46
N GLU A 135 -9.49 -9.31 -1.62
CA GLU A 135 -8.63 -9.54 -2.80
C GLU A 135 -7.16 -9.26 -2.46
N VAL A 136 -6.91 -8.21 -1.69
CA VAL A 136 -5.60 -7.88 -1.13
C VAL A 136 -5.03 -9.04 -0.33
N CYS A 137 -5.77 -9.56 0.66
CA CYS A 137 -5.33 -10.70 1.47
C CYS A 137 -5.09 -11.95 0.62
N LEU A 138 -5.98 -12.25 -0.32
CA LEU A 138 -5.85 -13.39 -1.24
C LEU A 138 -4.57 -13.29 -2.07
N SER A 139 -4.27 -12.10 -2.63
CA SER A 139 -3.05 -11.90 -3.42
C SER A 139 -1.76 -12.12 -2.63
N VAL A 140 -1.78 -11.85 -1.31
CA VAL A 140 -0.63 -12.11 -0.42
C VAL A 140 -0.50 -13.61 -0.19
N LEU A 141 -1.59 -14.30 0.14
CA LEU A 141 -1.62 -15.74 0.34
C LEU A 141 -1.16 -16.52 -0.91
N GLU A 142 -1.56 -16.07 -2.11
CA GLU A 142 -1.13 -16.67 -3.38
C GLU A 142 0.39 -16.50 -3.59
N ARG A 143 0.92 -15.30 -3.38
CA ARG A 143 2.37 -15.03 -3.46
C ARG A 143 3.17 -15.87 -2.47
N GLU A 144 2.66 -16.03 -1.24
CA GLU A 144 3.30 -16.86 -0.22
C GLU A 144 3.28 -18.34 -0.61
N ARG A 145 2.16 -18.84 -1.15
CA ARG A 145 2.02 -20.21 -1.67
C ARG A 145 3.02 -20.47 -2.80
N GLU A 146 3.13 -19.57 -3.77
CA GLU A 146 4.09 -19.70 -4.88
C GLU A 146 5.53 -19.70 -4.36
N SER A 147 5.84 -18.81 -3.42
CA SER A 147 7.16 -18.70 -2.80
C SER A 147 7.51 -19.93 -1.96
N ALA A 148 6.52 -20.55 -1.30
CA ALA A 148 6.69 -21.82 -0.61
C ALA A 148 6.91 -22.97 -1.61
N SER A 149 6.12 -23.03 -2.69
CA SER A 149 6.27 -24.01 -3.75
C SER A 149 7.68 -23.96 -4.37
N ARG A 150 8.16 -22.78 -4.78
CA ARG A 150 9.52 -22.62 -5.33
C ARG A 150 10.61 -23.11 -4.37
N ARG A 151 10.52 -22.76 -3.09
CA ARG A 151 11.45 -23.26 -2.05
C ARG A 151 11.43 -24.79 -1.92
N THR A 152 10.25 -25.42 -2.04
CA THR A 152 10.16 -26.88 -2.02
C THR A 152 10.75 -27.54 -3.27
N TRP A 153 10.59 -26.93 -4.45
CA TRP A 153 11.21 -27.42 -5.68
C TRP A 153 12.74 -27.32 -5.62
N GLU A 154 13.29 -26.16 -5.25
CA GLU A 154 14.74 -25.93 -5.13
C GLU A 154 15.39 -26.88 -4.09
N SER A 155 14.73 -27.08 -2.94
CA SER A 155 15.23 -28.01 -1.90
C SER A 155 15.07 -29.49 -2.28
N GLY A 156 14.07 -29.83 -3.10
CA GLY A 156 13.88 -31.17 -3.66
C GLY A 156 14.89 -31.49 -4.76
N GLU A 157 15.24 -30.50 -5.58
CA GLU A 157 16.22 -30.62 -6.66
C GLU A 157 17.65 -30.74 -6.11
N ASP A 158 18.03 -29.95 -5.10
CA ASP A 158 19.30 -30.11 -4.38
C ASP A 158 19.43 -31.50 -3.70
N ARG A 159 18.31 -32.07 -3.25
CA ARG A 159 18.30 -33.46 -2.73
C ARG A 159 18.41 -34.50 -3.84
N ARG A 160 17.76 -34.27 -4.99
CA ARG A 160 17.82 -35.18 -6.15
C ARG A 160 19.22 -35.23 -6.74
N VAL A 161 19.86 -34.08 -6.92
CA VAL A 161 21.25 -33.98 -7.44
C VAL A 161 22.25 -34.69 -6.52
N LYS A 162 22.05 -34.65 -5.19
CA LYS A 162 22.91 -35.35 -4.22
C LYS A 162 22.74 -36.88 -4.20
N VAL A 163 21.60 -37.41 -4.65
CA VAL A 163 21.40 -38.87 -4.75
C VAL A 163 22.18 -39.44 -5.94
N TRP A 164 22.23 -38.72 -7.06
CA TRP A 164 22.95 -39.17 -8.26
C TRP A 164 24.48 -39.10 -8.17
N GLN A 165 25.05 -38.46 -7.14
CA GLN A 165 26.51 -38.37 -6.94
C GLN A 165 27.09 -39.41 -5.99
N LYS A 166 26.28 -40.35 -5.45
CA LYS A 166 26.73 -41.39 -4.51
C LYS A 166 26.76 -42.81 -5.10
N GLU A 167 26.57 -42.97 -6.40
CA GLU A 167 26.51 -44.28 -7.08
C GLU A 167 27.67 -44.50 -8.09
N VAL A 168 28.89 -44.07 -7.76
CA VAL A 168 30.11 -44.40 -8.53
C VAL A 168 31.20 -44.93 -7.61
#